data_AF-A0A1I2DKM9-F1
#
_entry.id   AF-A0A1I2DKM9-F1
#
_cell.length_a   1.000
_cell.length_b   1.000
_cell.length_c   1.000
_cell.angle_alpha   90.00
_cell.angle_beta   90.00
_cell.angle_gamma   90.00
#
_symmetry.space_group_name_H-M   'P 1'
#
loop_
_entity.id
_entity.type
_entity.pdbx_description
1 polymer ?
#
loop_
_entity_poly.entity_id
_entity_poly.type
_entity_poly.pdbx_seq_one_letter_code
_entity_poly.pdbx_strand_id
1 'polypeptide(L)' 'MNSFKELISGTMGFVFMILGILIAIGSIYWLWVAIQIGSFGMFLVGIFPLFFVITGPVGAWGLLFGMPGWVFSIFG' A
#
# COMPACT_ATOMS: atom_id res chain seq x y z
N MET A 1 -36.17 10.26 -3.14
CA MET A 1 -35.23 9.13 -3.25
C MET A 1 -33.83 9.59 -3.70
N ASN A 2 -33.38 10.78 -3.25
CA ASN A 2 -32.16 11.44 -3.76
C ASN A 2 -31.09 11.53 -2.67
N SER A 3 -31.46 11.91 -1.44
CA SER A 3 -30.51 12.10 -0.33
C SER A 3 -29.76 10.83 0.09
N PHE A 4 -30.39 9.66 0.05
CA PHE A 4 -29.72 8.39 0.40
C PHE A 4 -28.65 8.00 -0.64
N LYS A 5 -28.91 8.27 -1.93
CA LYS A 5 -27.94 8.00 -3.01
C LYS A 5 -26.74 8.95 -2.94
N GLU A 6 -27.00 10.23 -2.63
CA GLU A 6 -25.96 11.24 -2.43
C GLU A 6 -25.07 10.93 -1.21
N LEU A 7 -25.66 10.43 -0.12
CA LEU A 7 -24.91 10.01 1.06
C LEU A 7 -23.98 8.82 0.72
N ILE A 8 -24.50 7.79 0.03
CA ILE A 8 -23.67 6.67 -0.44
C ILE A 8 -22.55 7.14 -1.36
N SER A 9 -22.84 7.99 -2.36
CA SER A 9 -21.80 8.44 -3.29
C SER A 9 -20.73 9.28 -2.60
N GLY A 10 -21.12 10.14 -1.65
CA GLY A 10 -20.19 10.92 -0.84
C GLY A 10 -19.31 10.04 0.05
N THR A 11 -19.90 9.07 0.75
CA THR A 11 -19.15 8.11 1.58
C THR A 11 -18.20 7.26 0.74
N MET A 12 -18.64 6.76 -0.41
CA MET A 12 -17.77 5.97 -1.30
C MET A 12 -16.58 6.80 -1.78
N GLY A 13 -16.79 8.07 -2.17
CA GLY A 13 -15.69 8.97 -2.55
C GLY A 13 -14.66 9.15 -1.43
N PHE A 14 -15.12 9.33 -0.20
CA PHE A 14 -14.25 9.46 0.97
C PHE A 14 -13.47 8.17 1.27
N VAL A 15 -14.11 7.01 1.15
CA VAL A 15 -13.45 5.70 1.33
C VAL A 15 -12.35 5.51 0.28
N PHE A 16 -12.62 5.80 -0.99
CA PHE A 16 -11.59 5.70 -2.04
C PHE A 16 -10.43 6.67 -1.81
N MET A 17 -10.71 7.87 -1.31
CA MET A 17 -9.66 8.83 -0.95
C MET A 17 -8.76 8.28 0.17
N ILE A 18 -9.34 7.76 1.26
CA ILE A 18 -8.57 7.16 2.36
C ILE A 18 -7.76 5.98 1.87
N LEU A 19 -8.36 5.08 1.09
CA LEU A 19 -7.65 3.93 0.53
C LEU A 19 -6.51 4.39 -0.39
N GLY A 20 -6.72 5.40 -1.23
CA GLY A 20 -5.67 5.96 -2.08
C GLY A 20 -4.48 6.49 -1.28
N ILE A 21 -4.75 7.23 -0.20
CA ILE A 21 -3.71 7.74 0.71
C ILE A 21 -2.98 6.59 1.40
N LEU A 22 -3.73 5.60 1.91
CA LEU A 22 -3.15 4.45 2.59
C LEU A 22 -2.23 3.64 1.68
N ILE A 23 -2.64 3.45 0.41
CA ILE A 23 -1.82 2.78 -0.61
C ILE A 23 -0.57 3.58 -0.92
N ALA A 24 -0.66 4.91 -1.06
CA ALA A 24 0.50 5.75 -1.31
C ALA A 24 1.52 5.69 -0.16
N ILE A 25 1.04 5.80 1.09
CA ILE A 25 1.88 5.65 2.28
C ILE A 25 2.44 4.22 2.37
N GLY A 26 1.63 3.21 2.04
CA GLY A 26 2.04 1.82 1.98
C GLY A 26 3.20 1.59 1.02
N SER A 27 3.15 2.14 -0.19
CA SER A 27 4.25 2.05 -1.17
C SER A 27 5.54 2.70 -0.64
N ILE A 28 5.43 3.83 0.08
CA ILE A 28 6.58 4.47 0.73
C ILE A 28 7.14 3.55 1.84
N TYR A 29 6.27 2.94 2.65
CA TYR A 29 6.69 2.03 3.71
C TYR A 29 7.38 0.77 3.16
N TRP A 30 6.90 0.23 2.03
CA TRP A 30 7.58 -0.86 1.33
C TRP A 30 9.04 -0.47 0.99
N LEU A 31 9.25 0.70 0.39
CA LEU A 31 10.58 1.21 0.05
C LEU A 31 11.44 1.45 1.30
N TRP A 32 10.83 1.97 2.37
CA TRP A 32 11.51 2.12 3.65
C TRP A 32 12.05 0.78 4.16
N VAL A 33 11.23 -0.26 4.18
CA VAL A 33 11.66 -1.59 4.63
C VAL A 33 12.74 -2.16 3.72
N ALA A 34 12.62 -2.00 2.40
CA ALA A 34 13.64 -2.42 1.45
C ALA A 34 15.03 -1.82 1.78
N ILE A 35 15.07 -0.55 2.19
CA ILE A 35 16.30 0.12 2.64
C ILE A 35 16.79 -0.47 3.97
N GLN A 36 15.89 -0.69 4.93
CA GLN A 36 16.26 -1.24 6.26
C GLN A 36 16.90 -2.62 6.17
N ILE A 37 16.41 -3.48 5.26
CA ILE A 37 16.97 -4.83 5.06
C ILE A 37 18.07 -4.86 3.99
N GLY A 38 18.41 -3.72 3.38
CA GLY A 38 19.43 -3.66 2.32
C GLY A 38 19.07 -4.43 1.04
N SER A 39 17.78 -4.67 0.77
CA SER A 39 17.34 -5.52 -0.35
C SER A 39 17.13 -4.71 -1.63
N PHE A 40 18.12 -4.75 -2.52
CA PHE A 40 18.04 -4.08 -3.82
C PHE A 40 16.89 -4.59 -4.70
N GLY A 41 16.60 -5.89 -4.65
CA GLY A 41 15.46 -6.47 -5.37
C GLY A 41 14.11 -5.93 -4.89
N MET A 42 13.92 -5.84 -3.57
CA MET A 42 12.70 -5.27 -2.98
C MET A 42 12.54 -3.79 -3.35
N PHE A 43 13.65 -3.06 -3.39
CA PHE A 43 13.68 -1.65 -3.78
C PHE A 43 13.28 -1.45 -5.24
N LEU A 44 13.82 -2.24 -6.17
CA LEU A 44 13.43 -2.19 -7.59
C LEU A 44 11.94 -2.48 -7.79
N VAL A 45 11.42 -3.51 -7.10
CA VAL A 45 9.98 -3.82 -7.10
C VAL A 45 9.17 -2.66 -6.51
N GLY A 46 9.68 -1.98 -5.50
CA GLY A 46 9.04 -0.83 -4.86
C GLY A 46 9.02 0.46 -5.68
N ILE A 47 9.93 0.64 -6.65
CA ILE A 47 9.99 1.86 -7.49
C ILE A 47 9.22 1.69 -8.79
N PHE A 48 9.15 0.48 -9.34
CA PHE A 48 8.55 0.28 -10.65
C PHE A 48 7.01 0.41 -10.55
N PRO A 49 6.37 1.37 -11.26
CA PRO A 49 4.95 1.66 -11.08
C PRO A 49 4.00 0.48 -11.31
N LEU A 50 4.39 -0.45 -12.20
CA LEU A 50 3.63 -1.67 -12.48
C LEU A 50 3.40 -2.52 -11.21
N PHE A 51 4.32 -2.49 -10.26
CA PHE A 51 4.24 -3.27 -9.03
C PHE A 51 3.52 -2.54 -7.89
N PHE A 52 3.10 -1.28 -8.05
CA PHE A 52 2.41 -0.53 -6.99
C PHE A 52 1.08 -1.17 -6.58
N VAL A 53 0.46 -1.93 -7.48
CA VAL A 53 -0.73 -2.74 -7.18
C VAL A 53 -0.46 -3.84 -6.13
N ILE A 54 0.80 -4.23 -5.93
CA ILE A 54 1.22 -5.20 -4.91
C ILE A 54 1.92 -4.47 -3.76
N THR A 55 2.92 -3.64 -4.06
CA THR A 55 3.77 -3.00 -3.04
C THR A 55 3.00 -2.01 -2.18
N GLY A 56 2.01 -1.32 -2.75
CA GLY A 56 1.11 -0.43 -2.02
C GLY A 56 0.27 -1.17 -0.99
N PRO A 57 -0.58 -2.16 -1.38
CA PRO A 57 -1.37 -2.93 -0.42
C PRO A 57 -0.52 -3.70 0.61
N VAL A 58 0.56 -4.35 0.18
CA VAL A 58 1.41 -5.12 1.10
C VAL A 58 2.18 -4.19 2.03
N GLY A 59 2.67 -3.06 1.54
CA GLY A 59 3.30 -2.04 2.36
C GLY A 59 2.32 -1.39 3.35
N ALA A 60 1.07 -1.14 2.93
CA ALA A 60 0.02 -0.65 3.82
C ALA A 60 -0.31 -1.66 4.93
N TRP A 61 -0.43 -2.94 4.59
CA TRP A 61 -0.57 -4.01 5.57
C TRP A 61 0.64 -4.06 6.50
N GLY A 62 1.85 -4.01 5.93
CA GLY A 62 3.11 -4.04 6.66
C GLY A 62 3.24 -2.89 7.66
N LEU A 63 2.75 -1.71 7.31
CA LEU A 63 2.77 -0.54 8.18
C LEU A 63 1.84 -0.71 9.39
N LEU A 64 0.68 -1.34 9.22
CA LEU A 64 -0.31 -1.50 10.28
C LEU A 64 -0.05 -2.73 11.17
N PHE A 65 0.46 -3.81 10.60
CA PHE A 65 0.52 -5.13 11.25
C PHE A 65 1.92 -5.77 11.25
N GLY A 66 2.91 -5.09 10.68
CA GLY A 66 4.23 -5.65 10.46
C GLY A 66 4.34 -6.37 9.11
N MET A 67 5.56 -6.36 8.55
CA MET A 67 5.82 -6.90 7.22
C MET A 67 5.59 -8.43 7.19
N PRO A 68 4.85 -8.98 6.20
CA PRO A 68 4.57 -10.40 6.13
C PRO A 68 5.85 -11.26 6.00
N GLY A 69 5.88 -12.42 6.65
CA GLY A 69 7.03 -13.31 6.63
C GLY A 69 7.48 -13.74 5.22
N TRP A 70 6.53 -13.91 4.29
CA TRP A 70 6.85 -14.28 2.90
C TRP A 70 7.65 -13.19 2.18
N VAL A 71 7.49 -11.91 2.54
CA VAL A 71 8.27 -10.81 1.95
C VAL A 71 9.73 -11.00 2.31
N PHE A 72 10.03 -11.30 3.58
CA PHE A 72 11.38 -11.60 4.02
C PHE A 72 11.92 -12.90 3.45
N SER A 73 11.08 -13.91 3.21
CA SER A 73 11.54 -15.14 2.53
C SER A 73 11.96 -14.92 1.08
N ILE A 74 11.39 -13.92 0.40
CA ILE A 74 11.72 -13.59 -0.99
C ILE A 74 12.84 -12.56 -1.09
N PHE A 75 12.87 -11.58 -0.18
CA PHE A 75 13.70 -10.37 -0.30
C PHE A 75 14.72 -10.19 0.82
N GLY A 76 14.63 -10.95 1.92
CA GLY A 76 15.53 -10.86 3.08
C GLY A 76 16.82 -11.66 2.92
#